data_AF-A0A4Q2V551-F1
#
_entry.id   AF-A0A4Q2V551-F1
#
_cell.length_a   1.000
_cell.length_b   1.000
_cell.length_c   1.000
_cell.angle_alpha   90.00
_cell.angle_beta   90.00
_cell.angle_gamma   90.00
#
_symmetry.space_group_name_H-M   'P 1'
#
loop_
_entity.id
_entity.type
_entity.pdbx_description
1 polymer ?
#
loop_
_entity_poly.entity_id
_entity_poly.type
_entity_poly.pdbx_seq_one_letter_code
_entity_poly.pdbx_strand_id
1 'polypeptide(L)'
;MGYPMAVNLVKGLGSSKSFLTVNVNQEALNEFQDEVKGFGKVSVVQNVYEATKAAYIVITILPTVTAVEAVYLDPNTGILAGAIAATTYSSPTNKLLIECGTIETAIIKKLAEAVEEASLKMSNTLSFVDAPVSSSPMGAIAGSLTFIVGVHQAKSAKVFPQVEALLKHMGKSIF
;
A
#
# COMPACT_ATOMS: atom_id res chain seq x y z
N MET A 1 -6.68 7.86 -9.30
CA MET A 1 -7.16 7.31 -8.01
C MET A 1 -6.15 7.52 -6.88
N GLY A 2 -4.87 7.18 -7.03
CA GLY A 2 -3.90 7.21 -5.92
C GLY A 2 -3.65 8.55 -5.24
N TYR A 3 -3.54 9.65 -5.99
CA TYR A 3 -3.34 10.99 -5.42
C TYR A 3 -4.45 11.35 -4.39
N PRO A 4 -5.75 11.39 -4.76
CA PRO A 4 -6.79 11.79 -3.81
C PRO A 4 -6.98 10.77 -2.66
N MET A 5 -6.69 9.49 -2.89
CA MET A 5 -6.64 8.48 -1.84
C MET A 5 -5.57 8.82 -0.79
N ALA A 6 -4.35 9.10 -1.24
CA ALA A 6 -3.24 9.48 -0.34
C ALA A 6 -3.56 10.76 0.44
N VAL A 7 -4.17 11.77 -0.20
CA VAL A 7 -4.59 13.01 0.47
C VAL A 7 -5.55 12.70 1.61
N ASN A 8 -6.61 11.92 1.34
CA ASN A 8 -7.61 11.56 2.33
C ASN A 8 -7.00 10.75 3.49
N LEU A 9 -6.06 9.85 3.18
CA LEU A 9 -5.35 9.08 4.19
C LEU A 9 -4.49 9.97 5.10
N VAL A 10 -3.72 10.90 4.54
CA VAL A 10 -2.88 11.83 5.32
C VAL A 10 -3.75 12.76 6.16
N LYS A 11 -4.80 13.36 5.59
CA LYS A 11 -5.71 14.27 6.31
C LYS A 11 -6.46 13.54 7.42
N GLY A 12 -6.87 12.29 7.19
CA GLY A 12 -7.64 11.49 8.14
C GLY A 12 -6.81 10.96 9.32
N LEU A 13 -5.58 10.52 9.08
CA LEU A 13 -4.69 10.00 10.12
C LEU A 13 -3.84 11.08 10.78
N GLY A 14 -3.59 12.19 10.08
CA GLY A 14 -2.83 13.33 10.56
C GLY A 14 -1.45 12.95 11.13
N SER A 15 -1.12 13.52 12.30
CA SER A 15 0.15 13.30 12.98
C SER A 15 0.29 11.93 13.67
N SER A 16 -0.74 11.07 13.63
CA SER A 16 -0.66 9.72 14.23
C SER A 16 0.28 8.78 13.46
N LYS A 17 0.62 9.13 12.22
CA LYS A 17 1.49 8.37 11.32
C LYS A 17 2.44 9.31 10.58
N SER A 18 3.53 8.73 10.08
CA SER A 18 4.38 9.35 9.06
C SER A 18 4.13 8.66 7.72
N PHE A 19 4.23 9.42 6.63
CA PHE A 19 3.90 8.96 5.28
C PHE A 19 5.11 9.10 4.38
N LEU A 20 5.36 8.06 3.60
CA LEU A 20 6.36 8.05 2.54
C LEU A 20 5.61 7.97 1.20
N THR A 21 5.91 8.88 0.29
CA THR A 21 5.25 8.93 -1.02
C THR A 21 6.22 8.71 -2.15
N VAL A 22 5.81 7.87 -3.09
CA VAL A 22 6.52 7.57 -4.33
C VAL A 22 5.56 7.79 -5.48
N ASN A 23 5.99 8.54 -6.48
CA ASN A 23 5.29 8.67 -7.74
C ASN A 23 6.33 8.99 -8.83
N VAL A 24 6.10 8.53 -10.05
CA VAL A 24 6.96 8.86 -11.20
C VAL A 24 6.70 10.29 -11.70
N ASN A 25 5.53 10.86 -11.41
CA ASN A 25 5.20 12.23 -11.76
C ASN A 25 5.61 13.19 -10.62
N GLN A 26 6.65 13.97 -10.85
CA GLN A 26 7.19 14.93 -9.88
C GLN A 26 6.26 16.12 -9.60
N GLU A 27 5.51 16.57 -10.61
CA GLU A 27 4.53 17.65 -10.43
C GLU A 27 3.42 17.21 -9.48
N ALA A 28 2.89 16.00 -9.67
CA ALA A 28 1.90 15.42 -8.77
C ALA A 28 2.42 15.23 -7.34
N LEU A 29 3.73 14.98 -7.14
CA LEU A 29 4.32 14.93 -5.80
C LEU A 29 4.38 16.30 -5.15
N ASN A 30 4.75 17.34 -5.90
CA ASN A 30 4.83 18.69 -5.39
C ASN A 30 3.45 19.20 -4.98
N GLU A 31 2.45 19.05 -5.87
CA GLU A 31 1.05 19.40 -5.58
C GLU A 31 0.53 18.66 -4.35
N PHE A 32 0.84 17.36 -4.25
CA PHE A 32 0.43 16.54 -3.11
C PHE A 32 1.00 17.07 -1.80
N GLN A 33 2.30 17.36 -1.76
CA GLN A 33 2.97 17.86 -0.56
C GLN A 33 2.40 19.20 -0.11
N ASP A 34 2.10 20.09 -1.06
CA ASP A 34 1.47 21.38 -0.77
C ASP A 34 0.06 21.20 -0.21
N GLU A 35 -0.75 20.31 -0.79
CA GLU A 35 -2.13 20.08 -0.36
C GLU A 35 -2.25 19.49 1.04
N VAL A 36 -1.34 18.58 1.41
CA VAL A 36 -1.37 17.91 2.72
C VAL A 36 -0.51 18.60 3.78
N LYS A 37 0.06 19.76 3.46
CA LYS A 37 0.90 20.54 4.37
C LYS A 37 0.15 20.85 5.67
N GLY A 38 0.79 20.53 6.79
CA GLY A 38 0.24 20.78 8.13
C GLY A 38 -0.69 19.69 8.68
N PHE A 39 -1.06 18.67 7.90
CA PHE A 39 -1.89 17.56 8.39
C PHE A 39 -1.05 16.44 9.02
N GLY A 40 0.08 16.06 8.41
CA GLY A 40 0.93 14.97 8.90
C GLY A 40 2.36 15.08 8.39
N LYS A 41 3.26 14.24 8.92
CA LYS A 41 4.65 14.18 8.45
C LYS A 41 4.72 13.39 7.15
N VAL A 42 4.92 14.08 6.04
CA VAL A 42 5.02 13.50 4.70
C VAL A 42 6.43 13.66 4.16
N SER A 43 6.99 12.61 3.55
CA SER A 43 8.30 12.65 2.90
C SER A 43 8.25 11.96 1.55
N VAL A 44 8.82 12.59 0.53
CA VAL A 44 9.03 11.96 -0.77
C VAL A 44 10.24 11.06 -0.69
N VAL A 45 10.11 9.84 -1.19
CA VAL A 45 11.22 8.88 -1.27
C VAL A 45 11.46 8.47 -2.71
N GLN A 46 12.71 8.13 -3.02
CA GLN A 46 13.18 8.00 -4.39
C GLN A 46 12.50 6.86 -5.17
N ASN A 47 12.19 5.75 -4.48
CA ASN A 47 11.62 4.56 -5.10
C ASN A 47 10.88 3.69 -4.07
N VAL A 48 10.15 2.69 -4.57
CA VAL A 48 9.32 1.79 -3.76
C VAL A 48 10.14 0.85 -2.87
N TYR A 49 11.38 0.52 -3.26
CA TYR A 49 12.31 -0.28 -2.46
C TYR A 49 12.66 0.42 -1.15
N GLU A 50 13.13 1.67 -1.21
CA GLU A 50 13.46 2.45 0.00
C GLU A 50 12.21 2.79 0.83
N ALA A 51 11.08 3.05 0.16
CA ALA A 51 9.80 3.24 0.85
C ALA A 51 9.44 2.01 1.69
N THR A 52 9.55 0.82 1.10
CA THR A 52 9.15 -0.43 1.73
C THR A 52 10.11 -0.85 2.83
N LYS A 53 11.40 -0.49 2.74
CA LYS A 53 12.35 -0.71 3.83
C LYS A 53 11.90 0.00 5.11
N ALA A 54 11.51 1.27 4.98
CA ALA A 54 11.14 2.12 6.11
C ALA A 54 9.67 1.96 6.56
N ALA A 55 8.75 1.64 5.67
CA ALA A 55 7.32 1.57 5.98
C ALA A 55 6.90 0.21 6.58
N TYR A 56 5.91 0.25 7.49
CA TYR A 56 5.23 -0.95 7.98
C TYR A 56 4.01 -1.33 7.12
N ILE A 57 3.40 -0.35 6.47
CA ILE A 57 2.24 -0.54 5.59
C ILE A 57 2.57 0.13 4.26
N VAL A 58 2.40 -0.62 3.17
CA VAL A 58 2.59 -0.13 1.80
C VAL A 58 1.25 -0.28 1.09
N ILE A 59 0.73 0.82 0.57
CA ILE A 59 -0.50 0.84 -0.23
C ILE A 59 -0.11 1.21 -1.65
N THR A 60 -0.50 0.39 -2.63
CA THR A 60 -0.28 0.66 -4.05
C THR A 60 -1.60 0.83 -4.78
N ILE A 61 -1.60 1.68 -5.79
CA ILE A 61 -2.65 1.74 -6.80
C ILE A 61 -2.04 2.22 -8.10
N LEU A 62 -1.87 1.29 -9.03
CA LEU A 62 -1.07 1.49 -10.23
C LEU A 62 -1.93 1.30 -11.48
N PRO A 63 -1.59 1.97 -12.60
CA PRO A 63 -2.47 2.04 -13.75
C PRO A 63 -2.50 0.76 -14.61
N THR A 64 -1.48 -0.09 -14.52
CA THR A 64 -1.33 -1.27 -15.40
C THR A 64 -0.77 -2.47 -14.65
N VAL A 65 -1.09 -3.67 -15.14
CA VAL A 65 -0.52 -4.95 -14.67
C VAL A 65 1.00 -4.91 -14.71
N THR A 66 1.60 -4.45 -15.81
CA THR A 66 3.06 -4.38 -15.96
C THR A 66 3.71 -3.49 -14.91
N ALA A 67 3.09 -2.34 -14.59
CA ALA A 67 3.59 -1.47 -13.53
C ALA A 67 3.52 -2.15 -12.16
N VAL A 68 2.45 -2.92 -11.90
CA VAL A 68 2.27 -3.64 -10.64
C VAL A 68 3.33 -4.74 -10.50
N GLU A 69 3.52 -5.56 -11.52
CA GLU A 69 4.55 -6.59 -11.50
C GLU A 69 5.95 -6.00 -11.32
N ALA A 70 6.29 -4.93 -12.04
CA ALA A 70 7.57 -4.25 -11.87
C ALA A 70 7.77 -3.70 -10.45
N VAL A 71 6.73 -3.03 -9.90
CA VAL A 71 6.79 -2.45 -8.55
C VAL A 71 6.87 -3.52 -7.46
N TYR A 72 6.20 -4.66 -7.62
CA TYR A 72 6.24 -5.71 -6.60
C TYR A 72 7.44 -6.64 -6.74
N LEU A 73 7.71 -7.13 -7.95
CA LEU A 73 8.51 -8.32 -8.21
C LEU A 73 9.93 -8.03 -8.69
N ASP A 74 10.27 -6.78 -9.02
CA ASP A 74 11.65 -6.48 -9.41
C ASP A 74 12.63 -6.86 -8.27
N PRO A 75 13.65 -7.69 -8.55
CA PRO A 75 14.48 -8.28 -7.49
C PRO A 75 15.42 -7.28 -6.82
N ASN A 76 15.64 -6.10 -7.43
CA ASN A 76 16.58 -5.10 -6.93
C ASN A 76 15.88 -3.83 -6.42
N THR A 77 14.73 -3.50 -7.01
CA THR A 77 14.05 -2.21 -6.81
C THR A 77 12.57 -2.35 -6.43
N GLY A 78 12.06 -3.59 -6.37
CA GLY A 78 10.66 -3.87 -6.03
C GLY A 78 10.37 -3.86 -4.53
N ILE A 79 9.07 -3.87 -4.21
CA ILE A 79 8.53 -3.93 -2.85
C ILE A 79 9.01 -5.18 -2.12
N LEU A 80 8.99 -6.36 -2.76
CA LEU A 80 9.42 -7.60 -2.10
C LEU A 80 10.90 -7.58 -1.73
N ALA A 81 11.75 -7.07 -2.63
CA ALA A 81 13.17 -6.89 -2.37
C ALA A 81 13.39 -5.95 -1.18
N GLY A 82 12.66 -4.82 -1.12
CA GLY A 82 12.75 -3.87 -0.02
C GLY A 82 12.25 -4.44 1.31
N ALA A 83 11.17 -5.22 1.30
CA ALA A 83 10.61 -5.86 2.49
C ALA A 83 11.61 -6.87 3.10
N ILE A 84 12.21 -7.71 2.26
CA ILE A 84 13.23 -8.69 2.67
C ILE A 84 14.46 -7.96 3.22
N ALA A 85 14.94 -6.93 2.51
CA ALA A 85 16.14 -6.18 2.92
C ALA A 85 15.99 -5.46 4.27
N ALA A 86 14.77 -5.05 4.65
CA ALA A 86 14.50 -4.46 5.95
C ALA A 86 14.39 -5.49 7.09
N THR A 87 14.33 -6.79 6.77
CA THR A 87 14.15 -7.81 7.80
C THR A 87 15.50 -8.22 8.37
N THR A 88 15.66 -7.99 9.67
CA THR A 88 16.76 -8.56 10.45
C THR A 88 16.24 -9.71 11.30
N TYR A 89 16.94 -10.85 11.34
CA TYR A 89 16.56 -12.01 12.15
C TYR A 89 16.35 -11.69 13.65
N SER A 90 17.03 -10.66 14.18
CA SER A 90 16.94 -10.24 15.58
C SER A 90 15.73 -9.34 15.89
N SER A 91 15.04 -8.79 14.89
CA SER A 91 13.90 -7.90 15.08
C SER A 91 12.95 -7.97 13.87
N PRO A 92 12.15 -9.04 13.75
CA PRO A 92 11.23 -9.20 12.64
C PRO A 92 10.09 -8.17 12.74
N THR A 93 10.00 -7.29 11.76
CA THR A 93 8.94 -6.26 11.68
C THR A 93 7.77 -6.76 10.83
N ASN A 94 6.56 -6.75 11.40
CA ASN A 94 5.36 -7.03 10.62
C ASN A 94 5.16 -5.96 9.54
N LYS A 95 5.03 -6.42 8.29
CA LYS A 95 4.75 -5.56 7.12
C LYS A 95 3.47 -6.00 6.44
N LEU A 96 2.69 -5.02 6.01
CA LEU A 96 1.41 -5.20 5.33
C LEU A 96 1.44 -4.51 3.97
N LEU A 97 1.22 -5.29 2.91
CA LEU A 97 1.12 -4.80 1.54
C LEU A 97 -0.35 -4.81 1.12
N ILE A 98 -0.85 -3.69 0.62
CA ILE A 98 -2.25 -3.52 0.18
C ILE A 98 -2.24 -3.05 -1.26
N GLU A 99 -2.65 -3.92 -2.18
CA GLU A 99 -2.85 -3.60 -3.59
C GLU A 99 -4.29 -3.14 -3.78
N CYS A 100 -4.52 -1.92 -4.30
CA CYS A 100 -5.86 -1.35 -4.44
C CYS A 100 -6.35 -1.22 -5.89
N GLY A 101 -5.56 -1.69 -6.86
CA GLY A 101 -5.87 -1.64 -8.28
C GLY A 101 -6.95 -2.65 -8.67
N THR A 102 -7.69 -2.34 -9.73
CA THR A 102 -8.57 -3.33 -10.37
C THR A 102 -7.74 -4.16 -11.34
N ILE A 103 -7.17 -5.26 -10.83
CA ILE A 103 -6.22 -6.11 -11.57
C ILE A 103 -6.83 -7.49 -11.81
N GLU A 104 -6.37 -8.16 -12.87
CA GLU A 104 -6.71 -9.55 -13.15
C GLU A 104 -6.34 -10.48 -11.97
N THR A 105 -7.28 -11.36 -11.61
CA THR A 105 -7.12 -12.31 -10.49
C THR A 105 -5.87 -13.19 -10.62
N ALA A 106 -5.46 -13.55 -11.84
CA ALA A 106 -4.26 -14.35 -12.07
C ALA A 106 -2.99 -13.63 -11.58
N ILE A 107 -2.91 -12.32 -11.79
CA ILE A 107 -1.78 -11.50 -11.35
C ILE A 107 -1.80 -11.35 -9.83
N ILE A 108 -2.97 -11.06 -9.24
CA ILE A 108 -3.12 -10.99 -7.79
C ILE A 108 -2.68 -12.29 -7.11
N LYS A 109 -3.06 -13.45 -7.66
CA LYS A 109 -2.61 -14.76 -7.17
C LYS A 109 -1.09 -14.93 -7.25
N LYS A 110 -0.50 -14.57 -8.40
CA LYS A 110 0.97 -14.58 -8.59
C LYS A 110 1.68 -13.69 -7.56
N LEU A 111 1.16 -12.48 -7.29
CA LEU A 111 1.71 -11.59 -6.27
C LEU A 111 1.57 -12.19 -4.87
N ALA A 112 0.40 -12.76 -4.54
CA ALA A 112 0.17 -13.40 -3.25
C ALA A 112 1.14 -14.57 -3.01
N GLU A 113 1.36 -15.42 -4.01
CA GLU A 113 2.35 -16.51 -3.96
C GLU A 113 3.76 -15.98 -3.70
N ALA A 114 4.20 -14.97 -4.47
CA ALA A 114 5.51 -14.35 -4.28
C ALA A 114 5.67 -13.68 -2.90
N VAL A 115 4.59 -13.09 -2.37
CA VAL A 115 4.57 -12.53 -1.01
C VAL A 115 4.68 -13.62 0.04
N GLU A 116 4.00 -14.76 -0.09
CA GLU A 116 4.12 -15.86 0.86
C GLU A 116 5.55 -16.44 0.84
N GLU A 117 6.16 -16.62 -0.34
CA GLU A 117 7.57 -17.04 -0.45
C GLU A 117 8.53 -16.04 0.23
N ALA A 118 8.32 -14.74 0.04
CA ALA A 118 9.08 -13.71 0.73
C ALA A 118 8.82 -13.73 2.25
N SER A 119 7.58 -13.98 2.67
CA SER A 119 7.17 -14.05 4.07
C SER A 119 7.89 -15.16 4.81
N LEU A 120 8.11 -16.32 4.18
CA LEU A 120 8.91 -17.42 4.74
C LEU A 120 10.34 -16.98 5.09
N LYS A 121 10.95 -16.14 4.26
CA LYS A 121 12.28 -15.54 4.50
C LYS A 121 12.26 -14.49 5.61
N MET A 122 11.07 -13.96 5.92
CA MET A 122 10.84 -12.92 6.92
C MET A 122 10.15 -13.45 8.18
N SER A 123 10.35 -14.72 8.53
CA SER A 123 9.73 -15.34 9.73
C SER A 123 8.20 -15.19 9.78
N ASN A 124 7.54 -15.24 8.61
CA ASN A 124 6.10 -15.09 8.41
C ASN A 124 5.52 -13.74 8.85
N THR A 125 6.31 -12.66 8.76
CA THR A 125 5.89 -11.31 9.16
C THR A 125 5.40 -10.43 8.01
N LEU A 126 5.34 -10.95 6.78
CA LEU A 126 4.79 -10.24 5.62
C LEU A 126 3.36 -10.72 5.30
N SER A 127 2.44 -9.78 5.15
CA SER A 127 1.05 -10.03 4.75
C SER A 127 0.71 -9.26 3.47
N PHE A 128 -0.07 -9.88 2.59
CA PHE A 128 -0.60 -9.28 1.37
C PHE A 128 -2.12 -9.20 1.43
N VAL A 129 -2.65 -8.12 0.89
CA VAL A 129 -4.08 -7.82 0.80
C VAL A 129 -4.36 -7.29 -0.60
N ASP A 130 -5.33 -7.90 -1.25
CA ASP A 130 -5.94 -7.39 -2.48
C ASP A 130 -7.18 -6.59 -2.07
N ALA A 131 -7.26 -5.32 -2.45
CA ALA A 131 -8.33 -4.41 -2.03
C ALA A 131 -8.79 -3.50 -3.19
N PRO A 132 -9.21 -4.07 -4.34
CA PRO A 132 -9.65 -3.30 -5.48
C PRO A 132 -10.72 -2.28 -5.09
N VAL A 133 -10.60 -1.07 -5.64
CA VAL A 133 -11.56 0.01 -5.43
C VAL A 133 -12.65 0.04 -6.50
N SER A 134 -13.87 0.36 -6.08
CA SER A 134 -14.99 0.66 -6.97
C SER A 134 -15.56 2.05 -6.64
N SER A 135 -15.25 3.04 -7.49
CA SER A 135 -15.93 4.35 -7.57
C SER A 135 -15.32 5.18 -8.70
N SER A 136 -15.84 6.39 -8.91
CA SER A 136 -15.25 7.38 -9.81
C SER A 136 -14.05 8.10 -9.14
N PRO A 137 -13.22 8.81 -9.93
CA PRO A 137 -12.22 9.74 -9.39
C PRO A 137 -12.80 10.77 -8.41
N MET A 138 -14.05 11.21 -8.62
CA MET A 138 -14.74 12.11 -7.69
C MET A 138 -15.02 11.42 -6.36
N GLY A 139 -15.37 10.13 -6.37
CA GLY A 139 -15.52 9.34 -5.14
C GLY A 139 -14.20 9.20 -4.37
N ALA A 140 -13.06 9.09 -5.07
CA ALA A 140 -11.76 9.08 -4.43
C ALA A 140 -11.42 10.43 -3.77
N ILE A 141 -11.76 11.56 -4.41
CA ILE A 141 -11.60 12.89 -3.83
C ILE A 141 -12.48 13.04 -2.58
N ALA A 142 -13.73 12.59 -2.66
CA ALA A 142 -14.69 12.68 -1.57
C ALA A 142 -14.45 11.69 -0.41
N GLY A 143 -13.44 10.82 -0.49
CA GLY A 143 -13.18 9.78 0.52
C GLY A 143 -14.32 8.78 0.63
N SER A 144 -15.00 8.49 -0.49
CA SER A 144 -16.21 7.67 -0.53
C SER A 144 -16.09 6.45 -1.43
N LEU A 145 -14.87 5.92 -1.56
CA LEU A 145 -14.61 4.68 -2.28
C LEU A 145 -15.30 3.48 -1.58
N THR A 146 -15.59 2.46 -2.39
CA THR A 146 -15.87 1.12 -1.92
C THR A 146 -14.64 0.26 -2.13
N PHE A 147 -14.19 -0.45 -1.10
CA PHE A 147 -13.09 -1.41 -1.16
C PHE A 147 -13.63 -2.83 -0.97
N ILE A 148 -13.15 -3.78 -1.76
CA ILE A 148 -13.48 -5.21 -1.65
C ILE A 148 -12.21 -5.94 -1.24
N VAL A 149 -12.09 -6.33 0.03
CA VAL A 149 -10.82 -6.74 0.62
C VAL A 149 -10.68 -8.26 0.63
N GLY A 150 -9.79 -8.77 -0.22
CA GLY A 150 -9.28 -10.13 -0.21
C GLY A 150 -8.07 -10.26 0.72
N VAL A 151 -8.20 -11.09 1.76
CA VAL A 151 -7.10 -11.48 2.66
C VAL A 151 -7.02 -13.00 2.72
N HIS A 152 -5.79 -13.54 2.80
CA HIS A 152 -5.61 -14.97 3.05
C HIS A 152 -6.34 -15.38 4.34
N GLN A 153 -7.19 -16.42 4.27
CA GLN A 153 -8.13 -16.78 5.34
C GLN A 153 -7.44 -16.94 6.71
N ALA A 154 -6.27 -17.59 6.75
CA ALA A 154 -5.52 -17.81 7.98
C ALA A 154 -5.01 -16.51 8.65
N LYS A 155 -4.87 -15.41 7.89
CA LYS A 155 -4.42 -14.09 8.38
C LYS A 155 -5.59 -13.11 8.57
N SER A 156 -6.77 -13.41 8.03
CA SER A 156 -7.92 -12.49 7.94
C SER A 156 -8.32 -11.87 9.28
N ALA A 157 -8.52 -12.67 10.34
CA ALA A 157 -8.95 -12.17 11.66
C ALA A 157 -7.99 -11.15 12.29
N LYS A 158 -6.69 -11.20 11.95
CA LYS A 158 -5.66 -10.27 12.43
C LYS A 158 -5.47 -9.07 11.51
N VAL A 159 -5.53 -9.29 10.20
CA VAL A 159 -5.16 -8.30 9.18
C VAL A 159 -6.36 -7.43 8.78
N PHE A 160 -7.54 -8.01 8.56
CA PHE A 160 -8.70 -7.28 8.06
C PHE A 160 -9.10 -6.09 8.95
N PRO A 161 -9.17 -6.18 10.30
CA PRO A 161 -9.50 -5.02 11.13
C PRO A 161 -8.51 -3.86 10.98
N GLN A 162 -7.22 -4.15 10.75
CA GLN A 162 -6.20 -3.13 10.53
C GLN A 162 -6.36 -2.46 9.17
N VAL A 163 -6.64 -3.26 8.13
CA VAL A 163 -6.93 -2.78 6.78
C VAL A 163 -8.19 -1.93 6.80
N GLU A 164 -9.25 -2.40 7.42
CA GLU A 164 -10.53 -1.70 7.50
C GLU A 164 -10.40 -0.34 8.17
N ALA A 165 -9.72 -0.28 9.32
CA ALA A 165 -9.45 0.98 10.02
C ALA A 165 -8.67 1.98 9.16
N LEU A 166 -7.74 1.49 8.33
CA LEU A 166 -6.95 2.32 7.43
C LEU A 166 -7.77 2.81 6.23
N LEU A 167 -8.46 1.90 5.55
CA LEU A 167 -9.19 2.18 4.32
C LEU A 167 -10.44 3.06 4.54
N LYS A 168 -11.01 3.06 5.75
CA LYS A 168 -12.12 3.95 6.15
C LYS A 168 -11.80 5.44 6.03
N HIS A 169 -10.51 5.83 5.98
CA HIS A 169 -10.13 7.21 5.71
C HIS A 169 -10.30 7.61 4.24
N MET A 170 -10.35 6.62 3.33
CA MET A 170 -10.43 6.83 1.88
C MET A 170 -11.77 6.36 1.29
N GLY A 171 -12.56 5.61 2.07
CA GLY A 171 -13.80 4.99 1.62
C GLY A 171 -14.86 4.88 2.70
N LYS A 172 -16.12 4.75 2.26
CA LYS A 172 -17.28 4.61 3.14
C LYS A 172 -17.72 3.15 3.34
N SER A 173 -17.36 2.29 2.40
CA SER A 173 -17.77 0.88 2.39
C SER A 173 -16.53 0.01 2.24
N ILE A 174 -16.20 -0.75 3.28
CA ILE A 174 -15.08 -1.71 3.28
C ILE A 174 -15.69 -3.09 3.53
N PHE A 175 -15.58 -3.97 2.53
CA PHE A 175 -16.12 -5.33 2.57
C PHE A 175 -15.01 -6.35 2.66
#